data_AF-A0A9D2N8I7-F1
#
_entry.id   AF-A0A9D2N8I7-F1
#
_cell.length_a   1.000
_cell.length_b   1.000
_cell.length_c   1.000
_cell.angle_alpha   90.00
_cell.angle_beta   90.00
_cell.angle_gamma   90.00
#
_symmetry.space_group_name_H-M   'P 1'
#
loop_
_entity.id
_entity.type
_entity.pdbx_description
1 polymer ?
#
loop_
_entity_poly.entity_id
_entity_poly.type
_entity_poly.pdbx_seq_one_letter_code
_entity_poly.pdbx_strand_id
1 'polypeptide(L)'
;MSELTVVVRRIESDISMRRDYVSLPRDYGKDSYFQRLDIQEIRNLVFRTLDTLEEETGFSEKMIKCRQVVIKPNLVSVYHKSGMYEEDYPESTDPRVLDAVVEWVQRFHKKILIAESSGKPMPTATSFRISGIDRISRFRKTGLVALETCPVRRYLLPKAKVMKEVMIPTPFVGVVEGKDFYISVPKLKTNLYTRVTLGFKNAMGVIPYALRERNHSYRIDEKLADMLYILKPDLTLIDGLVGGEGNTPAPVDPVDSRLLIAGKDPVATDRVGCRIMGFDPDEIPLFQEVEKRGFFHGEPQVNGEVPVFHFRPADASLLGDTFHKHFPNVLVLAGHDLPHAPKVRDPYGVTPEMARALEGACRGGCLAAVRSGFEYIVYSTRKNRDRAIAVIIGSGVPIDGKRWWFDREGKPYAEEEVRKLEMPILTVGNCGEVLKEAASYRSPGCCSPSACMLAATAAMKVPFPLLSPKNHYFAVFGLDAVRMVLKRTALSLRGIWIDCPSRHTDEIYPVPKISEKYQDQDKIQWPLPKMSWKMRKKMVKDQIKILKL
;
A
#
# COMPACT_ATOMS: atom_id res chain seq x y z
N MET A 1 15.26 1.07 -30.54
CA MET A 1 14.84 0.56 -29.23
C MET A 1 13.59 1.31 -28.81
N SER A 2 12.51 0.62 -28.47
CA SER A 2 11.23 1.25 -28.10
C SER A 2 11.20 1.48 -26.60
N GLU A 3 11.06 2.74 -26.15
CA GLU A 3 10.94 3.07 -24.72
C GLU A 3 9.65 2.50 -24.09
N LEU A 4 8.67 2.11 -24.91
CA LEU A 4 7.36 1.58 -24.49
C LEU A 4 7.23 0.06 -24.69
N THR A 5 8.34 -0.66 -24.87
CA THR A 5 8.34 -2.13 -24.84
C THR A 5 7.89 -2.62 -23.47
N VAL A 6 6.95 -3.57 -23.47
CA VAL A 6 6.58 -4.38 -22.30
C VAL A 6 6.70 -5.86 -22.66
N VAL A 7 7.50 -6.61 -21.90
CA VAL A 7 7.67 -8.04 -22.09
C VAL A 7 6.75 -8.80 -21.13
N VAL A 8 5.98 -9.73 -21.66
CA VAL A 8 5.17 -10.67 -20.87
C VAL A 8 5.67 -12.09 -21.13
N ARG A 9 5.92 -12.85 -20.06
CA ARG A 9 6.26 -14.27 -20.14
C ARG A 9 5.47 -15.05 -19.11
N ARG A 10 5.18 -16.31 -19.43
CA ARG A 10 4.41 -17.22 -18.59
C ARG A 10 5.10 -18.58 -18.45
N ILE A 11 4.82 -19.26 -17.34
CA ILE A 11 5.10 -20.68 -17.15
C ILE A 11 3.88 -21.48 -17.60
N GLU A 12 4.09 -22.38 -18.57
CA GLU A 12 3.06 -23.30 -19.09
C GLU A 12 3.07 -24.66 -18.37
N SER A 13 4.07 -24.94 -17.53
CA SER A 13 4.14 -26.22 -16.80
C SER A 13 3.07 -26.30 -15.70
N ASP A 14 2.58 -27.51 -15.41
CA ASP A 14 1.59 -27.79 -14.37
C ASP A 14 2.14 -27.79 -12.94
N ILE A 15 3.40 -27.37 -12.76
CA ILE A 15 4.06 -27.35 -11.47
C ILE A 15 3.36 -26.32 -10.56
N SER A 16 3.05 -26.71 -9.32
CA SER A 16 2.44 -25.80 -8.36
C SER A 16 3.35 -24.63 -8.03
N MET A 17 2.89 -23.41 -8.31
CA MET A 17 3.59 -22.18 -7.95
C MET A 17 3.32 -21.74 -6.50
N ARG A 18 2.54 -22.49 -5.71
CA ARG A 18 2.18 -22.13 -4.32
C ARG A 18 3.14 -22.65 -3.26
N ARG A 19 4.20 -23.39 -3.62
CA ARG A 19 5.18 -23.85 -2.63
C ARG A 19 6.18 -22.73 -2.32
N ASP A 20 6.24 -22.26 -1.07
CA ASP A 20 7.19 -21.22 -0.60
C ASP A 20 7.03 -19.84 -1.28
N TYR A 21 5.87 -19.56 -1.89
CA TYR A 21 5.54 -18.31 -2.60
C TYR A 21 5.42 -17.06 -1.72
N VAL A 22 5.33 -17.23 -0.40
CA VAL A 22 5.22 -16.15 0.60
C VAL A 22 6.46 -16.08 1.49
N SER A 23 7.05 -17.24 1.81
CA SER A 23 8.19 -17.37 2.72
C SER A 23 9.16 -18.42 2.19
N LEU A 24 10.43 -18.04 2.02
CA LEU A 24 11.48 -18.99 1.67
C LEU A 24 11.64 -20.07 2.75
N PRO A 25 11.95 -21.31 2.38
CA PRO A 25 12.15 -22.37 3.34
C PRO A 25 13.49 -22.21 4.06
N ARG A 26 13.70 -22.98 5.14
CA ARG A 26 14.93 -22.93 5.96
C ARG A 26 16.16 -23.45 5.24
N ASP A 27 15.98 -24.30 4.24
CA ASP A 27 17.04 -24.89 3.41
C ASP A 27 17.41 -24.04 2.18
N TYR A 28 16.81 -22.84 2.02
CA TYR A 28 17.26 -21.86 1.03
C TYR A 28 18.77 -21.65 1.12
N GLY A 29 19.44 -21.67 -0.03
CA GLY A 29 20.90 -21.57 -0.15
C GLY A 29 21.63 -22.92 -0.25
N LYS A 30 20.94 -24.05 -0.10
CA LYS A 30 21.49 -25.39 -0.39
C LYS A 30 21.25 -25.78 -1.85
N ASP A 31 22.11 -26.64 -2.40
CA ASP A 31 21.96 -27.16 -3.77
C ASP A 31 20.61 -27.84 -3.99
N SER A 32 20.12 -28.56 -2.98
CA SER A 32 18.80 -29.22 -3.02
C SER A 32 17.64 -28.25 -3.27
N TYR A 33 17.76 -27.01 -2.80
CA TYR A 33 16.75 -25.97 -3.05
C TYR A 33 16.78 -25.53 -4.52
N PHE A 34 17.97 -25.26 -5.07
CA PHE A 34 18.14 -24.79 -6.45
C PHE A 34 17.92 -25.90 -7.50
N GLN A 35 17.99 -27.16 -7.11
CA GLN A 35 17.67 -28.31 -7.97
C GLN A 35 16.17 -28.58 -8.11
N ARG A 36 15.31 -27.92 -7.32
CA ARG A 36 13.85 -28.07 -7.47
C ARG A 36 13.38 -27.49 -8.80
N LEU A 37 12.52 -28.24 -9.50
CA LEU A 37 11.98 -27.84 -10.80
C LEU A 37 11.21 -26.52 -10.74
N ASP A 38 10.41 -26.28 -9.70
CA ASP A 38 9.67 -25.01 -9.54
C ASP A 38 10.62 -23.81 -9.41
N ILE A 39 11.73 -23.97 -8.68
CA ILE A 39 12.74 -22.91 -8.53
C ILE A 39 13.48 -22.64 -9.84
N GLN A 40 13.80 -23.69 -10.61
CA GLN A 40 14.44 -23.55 -11.92
C GLN A 40 13.51 -22.84 -12.92
N GLU A 41 12.24 -23.22 -12.97
CA GLU A 41 11.24 -22.58 -13.85
C GLU A 41 11.04 -21.09 -13.51
N ILE A 42 10.94 -20.75 -12.22
CA ILE A 42 10.82 -19.35 -11.77
C ILE A 42 12.04 -18.54 -12.18
N ARG A 43 13.24 -19.09 -11.94
CA ARG A 43 14.50 -18.43 -12.33
C ARG A 43 14.57 -18.23 -13.85
N ASN A 44 14.24 -19.27 -14.62
CA ASN A 44 14.22 -19.22 -16.09
C ASN A 44 13.19 -18.21 -16.61
N LEU A 45 12.02 -18.12 -15.96
CA LEU A 45 11.00 -17.12 -16.30
C LEU A 45 11.53 -15.70 -16.13
N VAL A 46 12.14 -15.40 -14.97
CA VAL A 46 12.74 -14.07 -14.71
C VAL A 46 13.82 -13.76 -15.74
N PHE A 47 14.74 -14.69 -15.98
CA PHE A 47 15.84 -14.50 -16.93
C PHE A 47 15.32 -14.25 -18.34
N ARG A 48 14.44 -15.12 -18.87
CA ARG A 48 13.87 -14.92 -20.21
C ARG A 48 13.12 -13.60 -20.34
N THR A 49 12.40 -13.18 -19.30
CA THR A 49 11.66 -11.90 -19.33
C THR A 49 12.62 -10.71 -19.39
N LEU A 50 13.64 -10.70 -18.52
CA LEU A 50 14.59 -9.58 -18.43
C LEU A 50 15.62 -9.57 -19.56
N ASP A 51 16.04 -10.73 -20.06
CA ASP A 51 16.94 -10.85 -21.21
C ASP A 51 16.25 -10.34 -22.48
N THR A 52 14.99 -10.72 -22.75
CA THR A 52 14.24 -10.15 -23.89
C THR A 52 14.08 -8.63 -23.73
N LEU A 53 13.72 -8.14 -22.55
CA LEU A 53 13.55 -6.69 -22.35
C LEU A 53 14.87 -5.94 -22.55
N GLU A 54 15.99 -6.52 -22.11
CA GLU A 54 17.32 -5.97 -22.32
C GLU A 54 17.68 -5.92 -23.81
N GLU A 55 17.44 -7.01 -24.56
CA GLU A 55 17.67 -7.06 -26.01
C GLU A 55 16.90 -5.98 -26.78
N GLU A 56 15.66 -5.69 -26.36
CA GLU A 56 14.82 -4.70 -27.04
C GLU A 56 15.14 -3.24 -26.66
N THR A 57 15.67 -3.01 -25.45
CA THR A 57 15.70 -1.66 -24.86
C THR A 57 17.07 -1.20 -24.37
N GLY A 58 18.05 -2.08 -24.20
CA GLY A 58 19.41 -1.77 -23.76
C GLY A 58 19.48 -1.11 -22.38
N PHE A 59 18.51 -1.36 -21.48
CA PHE A 59 18.42 -0.66 -20.19
C PHE A 59 19.61 -0.92 -19.26
N SER A 60 20.31 -2.04 -19.45
CA SER A 60 21.46 -2.43 -18.64
C SER A 60 22.63 -1.45 -18.77
N GLU A 61 22.74 -0.67 -19.86
CA GLU A 61 23.79 0.33 -20.02
C GLU A 61 23.78 1.35 -18.86
N LYS A 62 22.59 1.82 -18.49
CA LYS A 62 22.41 2.72 -17.35
C LYS A 62 22.72 2.00 -16.02
N MET A 63 22.32 0.74 -15.89
CA MET A 63 22.56 -0.07 -14.71
C MET A 63 24.06 -0.32 -14.48
N ILE A 64 24.85 -0.57 -15.53
CA ILE A 64 26.31 -0.78 -15.44
C ILE A 64 27.02 0.49 -14.97
N LYS A 65 26.58 1.67 -15.45
CA LYS A 65 27.21 2.97 -15.15
C LYS A 65 26.77 3.58 -13.81
N CYS A 66 25.73 3.04 -13.17
CA CYS A 66 25.19 3.61 -11.94
C CYS A 66 26.12 3.40 -10.74
N ARG A 67 25.87 4.13 -9.65
CA ARG A 67 26.63 4.00 -8.41
C ARG A 67 26.20 2.77 -7.60
N GLN A 68 24.92 2.41 -7.67
CA GLN A 68 24.31 1.24 -7.02
C GLN A 68 22.95 0.93 -7.66
N VAL A 69 22.55 -0.34 -7.59
CA VAL A 69 21.19 -0.77 -7.94
C VAL A 69 20.36 -0.84 -6.66
N VAL A 70 19.22 -0.14 -6.62
CA VAL A 70 18.24 -0.20 -5.54
C VAL A 70 17.06 -1.04 -6.01
N ILE A 71 16.81 -2.16 -5.33
CA ILE A 71 15.69 -3.06 -5.63
C ILE A 71 14.63 -2.88 -4.54
N LYS A 72 13.42 -2.55 -4.96
CA LYS A 72 12.27 -2.39 -4.09
C LYS A 72 11.21 -3.44 -4.40
N PRO A 73 11.05 -4.48 -3.57
CA PRO A 73 9.92 -5.39 -3.68
C PRO A 73 8.61 -4.69 -3.30
N ASN A 74 7.53 -5.45 -3.14
CA ASN A 74 6.30 -5.01 -2.49
C ASN A 74 6.15 -5.80 -1.18
N LEU A 75 6.22 -5.12 -0.04
CA LEU A 75 5.89 -5.70 1.26
C LEU A 75 4.74 -4.93 1.89
N VAL A 76 3.65 -5.62 2.23
CA VAL A 76 2.56 -5.07 3.06
C VAL A 76 2.74 -5.56 4.50
N SER A 77 2.13 -6.67 4.89
CA SER A 77 2.67 -7.56 5.91
C SER A 77 2.88 -8.89 5.21
N VAL A 78 3.80 -9.72 5.69
CA VAL A 78 4.00 -11.05 5.12
C VAL A 78 3.19 -12.03 5.96
N TYR A 79 2.14 -12.60 5.38
CA TYR A 79 1.20 -13.49 6.07
C TYR A 79 1.56 -14.95 5.80
N HIS A 80 2.63 -15.42 6.45
CA HIS A 80 2.97 -16.83 6.54
C HIS A 80 2.76 -17.29 7.99
N LYS A 81 1.89 -18.28 8.22
CA LYS A 81 1.56 -18.82 9.56
C LYS A 81 1.20 -17.71 10.55
N SER A 82 0.39 -16.76 10.07
CA SER A 82 0.02 -15.51 10.74
C SER A 82 -1.16 -15.65 11.71
N GLY A 83 -1.68 -16.87 11.90
CA GLY A 83 -2.87 -17.16 12.72
C GLY A 83 -4.21 -16.96 12.01
N MET A 84 -4.18 -16.68 10.69
CA MET A 84 -5.33 -16.66 9.79
C MET A 84 -5.74 -18.08 9.38
N TYR A 85 -6.82 -18.19 8.59
CA TYR A 85 -7.39 -19.46 8.15
C TYR A 85 -6.43 -20.24 7.24
N GLU A 86 -5.89 -19.59 6.21
CA GLU A 86 -4.85 -20.18 5.37
C GLU A 86 -3.46 -19.97 5.99
N GLU A 87 -2.53 -20.85 5.65
CA GLU A 87 -1.14 -20.67 6.06
C GLU A 87 -0.48 -19.47 5.36
N ASP A 88 -0.82 -19.22 4.10
CA ASP A 88 -0.13 -18.29 3.22
C ASP A 88 -1.10 -17.41 2.42
N TYR A 89 -0.76 -16.12 2.30
CA TYR A 89 -1.46 -15.15 1.46
C TYR A 89 -0.47 -14.34 0.58
N PRO A 90 -0.76 -14.12 -0.72
CA PRO A 90 0.18 -13.51 -1.66
C PRO A 90 0.09 -11.98 -1.75
N GLU A 91 0.12 -11.25 -0.63
CA GLU A 91 0.09 -9.77 -0.69
C GLU A 91 1.40 -9.14 -1.12
N SER A 92 2.50 -9.85 -0.93
CA SER A 92 3.87 -9.36 -1.08
C SER A 92 4.59 -10.08 -2.20
N THR A 93 5.62 -9.44 -2.77
CA THR A 93 6.46 -10.03 -3.82
C THR A 93 6.96 -11.40 -3.42
N ASP A 94 6.85 -12.35 -4.33
CA ASP A 94 7.39 -13.70 -4.16
C ASP A 94 8.90 -13.63 -3.95
N PRO A 95 9.42 -14.15 -2.82
CA PRO A 95 10.84 -14.04 -2.54
C PRO A 95 11.70 -14.87 -3.52
N ARG A 96 11.12 -15.87 -4.21
CA ARG A 96 11.81 -16.65 -5.26
C ARG A 96 12.01 -15.82 -6.53
N VAL A 97 11.03 -14.99 -6.88
CA VAL A 97 11.16 -13.99 -7.97
C VAL A 97 12.23 -12.96 -7.59
N LEU A 98 12.17 -12.43 -6.37
CA LEU A 98 13.17 -11.45 -5.92
C LEU A 98 14.60 -12.02 -5.95
N ASP A 99 14.78 -13.27 -5.52
CA ASP A 99 16.09 -13.95 -5.58
C ASP A 99 16.63 -14.05 -7.01
N ALA A 100 15.79 -14.46 -7.95
CA ALA A 100 16.14 -14.56 -9.37
C ALA A 100 16.41 -13.18 -10.00
N VAL A 101 15.69 -12.14 -9.60
CA VAL A 101 15.98 -10.75 -10.03
C VAL A 101 17.34 -10.30 -9.53
N VAL A 102 17.65 -10.54 -8.25
CA VAL A 102 18.97 -10.22 -7.68
C VAL A 102 20.06 -10.96 -8.45
N GLU A 103 19.87 -12.26 -8.71
CA GLU A 103 20.82 -13.05 -9.49
C GLU A 103 21.05 -12.49 -10.90
N TRP A 104 19.97 -12.12 -11.61
CA TRP A 104 20.07 -11.55 -12.94
C TRP A 104 20.85 -10.22 -12.93
N VAL A 105 20.54 -9.33 -11.97
CA VAL A 105 21.22 -8.03 -11.81
C VAL A 105 22.72 -8.21 -11.52
N GLN A 106 23.12 -9.27 -10.81
CA GLN A 106 24.52 -9.54 -10.49
C GLN A 106 25.42 -9.79 -11.71
N ARG A 107 24.84 -10.08 -12.89
CA ARG A 107 25.57 -10.14 -14.17
C ARG A 107 26.14 -8.77 -14.58
N PHE A 108 25.51 -7.69 -14.12
CA PHE A 108 25.81 -6.32 -14.55
C PHE A 108 26.33 -5.43 -13.42
N HIS A 109 25.89 -5.66 -12.18
CA HIS A 109 26.24 -4.79 -11.06
C HIS A 109 26.38 -5.52 -9.73
N LYS A 110 27.48 -5.28 -9.01
CA LYS A 110 27.78 -5.95 -7.73
C LYS A 110 27.18 -5.25 -6.51
N LYS A 111 27.07 -3.92 -6.54
CA LYS A 111 26.55 -3.13 -5.42
C LYS A 111 25.05 -2.99 -5.53
N ILE A 112 24.35 -3.92 -4.88
CA ILE A 112 22.88 -4.03 -4.86
C ILE A 112 22.38 -3.74 -3.45
N LEU A 113 21.30 -2.97 -3.34
CA LEU A 113 20.61 -2.68 -2.09
C LEU A 113 19.13 -3.05 -2.22
N ILE A 114 18.68 -4.02 -1.42
CA ILE A 114 17.25 -4.30 -1.25
C ILE A 114 16.71 -3.32 -0.20
N ALA A 115 15.71 -2.53 -0.55
CA ALA A 115 15.18 -1.48 0.31
C ALA A 115 13.66 -1.47 0.30
N GLU A 116 13.04 -1.53 1.49
CA GLU A 116 11.58 -1.53 1.61
C GLU A 116 11.13 -0.89 2.92
N SER A 117 9.87 -0.46 2.98
CA SER A 117 9.16 -0.29 4.24
C SER A 117 7.73 -0.86 4.16
N SER A 118 7.48 -1.88 4.98
CA SER A 118 6.23 -2.63 5.03
C SER A 118 5.05 -1.79 5.52
N GLY A 119 3.82 -2.28 5.38
CA GLY A 119 2.61 -1.67 5.91
C GLY A 119 2.53 -1.73 7.44
N LYS A 120 1.93 -0.71 8.06
CA LYS A 120 1.66 -0.73 9.51
C LYS A 120 0.56 -1.76 9.84
N PRO A 121 0.66 -2.47 10.98
CA PRO A 121 1.58 -2.22 12.09
C PRO A 121 2.91 -3.00 12.01
N MET A 122 3.16 -3.76 10.94
CA MET A 122 4.30 -4.67 10.84
C MET A 122 5.63 -3.91 10.67
N PRO A 123 6.66 -4.12 11.54
CA PRO A 123 8.01 -3.66 11.28
C PRO A 123 8.59 -4.35 10.03
N THR A 124 9.32 -3.62 9.19
CA THR A 124 9.83 -4.19 7.94
C THR A 124 10.86 -5.28 8.19
N ALA A 125 11.63 -5.16 9.27
CA ALA A 125 12.57 -6.21 9.69
C ALA A 125 11.87 -7.55 9.95
N THR A 126 10.64 -7.54 10.48
CA THR A 126 9.84 -8.74 10.68
C THR A 126 9.41 -9.31 9.34
N SER A 127 8.88 -8.47 8.44
CA SER A 127 8.52 -8.87 7.08
C SER A 127 9.70 -9.48 6.31
N PHE A 128 10.92 -8.93 6.44
CA PHE A 128 12.12 -9.51 5.82
C PHE A 128 12.45 -10.90 6.35
N ARG A 129 12.30 -11.15 7.66
CA ARG A 129 12.59 -12.46 8.27
C ARG A 129 11.56 -13.52 7.89
N ILE A 130 10.28 -13.14 7.89
CA ILE A 130 9.18 -14.04 7.51
C ILE A 130 9.38 -14.43 6.04
N SER A 131 9.40 -13.45 5.12
CA SER A 131 9.59 -13.72 3.68
C SER A 131 10.90 -14.43 3.34
N GLY A 132 11.95 -14.22 4.12
CA GLY A 132 13.29 -14.73 3.84
C GLY A 132 14.14 -13.82 2.98
N ILE A 133 13.73 -12.58 2.75
CA ILE A 133 14.55 -11.56 2.07
C ILE A 133 15.87 -11.32 2.82
N ASP A 134 15.88 -11.49 4.15
CA ASP A 134 17.11 -11.45 4.94
C ASP A 134 18.07 -12.61 4.59
N ARG A 135 17.54 -13.79 4.26
CA ARG A 135 18.30 -14.94 3.76
C ARG A 135 18.84 -14.66 2.36
N ILE A 136 18.03 -14.09 1.45
CA ILE A 136 18.47 -13.65 0.12
C ILE A 136 19.63 -12.68 0.22
N SER A 137 19.50 -11.63 1.03
CA SER A 137 20.55 -10.62 1.19
C SER A 137 21.87 -11.21 1.66
N ARG A 138 21.85 -12.17 2.60
CA ARG A 138 23.07 -12.85 3.06
C ARG A 138 23.67 -13.75 1.98
N PHE A 139 22.84 -14.59 1.34
CA PHE A 139 23.30 -15.54 0.32
C PHE A 139 23.86 -14.83 -0.92
N ARG A 140 23.10 -13.85 -1.45
CA ARG A 140 23.47 -13.05 -2.61
C ARG A 140 24.44 -11.89 -2.29
N LYS A 141 24.81 -11.69 -1.02
CA LYS A 141 25.74 -10.63 -0.57
C LYS A 141 25.30 -9.21 -0.97
N THR A 142 24.01 -8.90 -0.82
CA THR A 142 23.45 -7.57 -1.07
C THR A 142 23.28 -6.77 0.22
N GLY A 143 23.12 -5.44 0.11
CA GLY A 143 22.57 -4.65 1.20
C GLY A 143 21.09 -4.96 1.43
N LEU A 144 20.63 -4.77 2.66
CA LEU A 144 19.22 -4.85 3.04
C LEU A 144 18.87 -3.73 4.03
N VAL A 145 17.83 -2.95 3.74
CA VAL A 145 17.46 -1.82 4.59
C VAL A 145 15.95 -1.66 4.76
N ALA A 146 15.55 -1.47 6.02
CA ALA A 146 14.21 -1.05 6.43
C ALA A 146 14.13 0.48 6.38
N LEU A 147 13.44 1.02 5.37
CA LEU A 147 13.38 2.45 5.05
C LEU A 147 12.78 3.28 6.18
N GLU A 148 11.88 2.72 6.98
CA GLU A 148 11.30 3.41 8.14
C GLU A 148 12.32 3.69 9.24
N THR A 149 13.54 3.15 9.14
CA THR A 149 14.61 3.43 10.10
C THR A 149 15.72 4.32 9.54
N CYS A 150 15.54 4.83 8.32
CA CYS A 150 16.53 5.64 7.63
C CYS A 150 16.31 7.14 7.86
N PRO A 151 17.38 7.94 7.88
CA PRO A 151 17.26 9.38 7.76
C PRO A 151 16.57 9.78 6.46
N VAL A 152 15.96 10.96 6.43
CA VAL A 152 15.29 11.49 5.24
C VAL A 152 15.90 12.79 4.76
N ARG A 153 15.82 13.02 3.44
CA ARG A 153 16.03 14.31 2.79
C ARG A 153 14.70 14.84 2.29
N ARG A 154 14.55 16.17 2.28
CA ARG A 154 13.33 16.85 1.88
C ARG A 154 13.48 17.42 0.47
N TYR A 155 12.39 17.30 -0.29
CA TYR A 155 12.24 17.88 -1.61
C TYR A 155 10.90 18.61 -1.70
N LEU A 156 10.87 19.74 -2.40
CA LEU A 156 9.65 20.38 -2.84
C LEU A 156 9.31 19.91 -4.25
N LEU A 157 8.02 19.73 -4.55
CA LEU A 157 7.52 19.33 -5.85
C LEU A 157 6.65 20.48 -6.42
N PRO A 158 7.22 21.42 -7.19
CA PRO A 158 6.49 22.57 -7.73
C PRO A 158 5.24 22.18 -8.54
N LYS A 159 5.38 21.17 -9.40
CA LYS A 159 4.31 20.65 -10.28
C LYS A 159 3.29 19.74 -9.58
N ALA A 160 3.55 19.28 -8.35
CA ALA A 160 2.63 18.40 -7.64
C ALA A 160 1.30 19.10 -7.34
N LYS A 161 0.18 18.40 -7.23
CA LYS A 161 -1.13 18.98 -6.82
C LYS A 161 -1.44 18.79 -5.35
N VAL A 162 -0.97 17.69 -4.75
CA VAL A 162 -1.25 17.28 -3.36
C VAL A 162 0.04 17.27 -2.55
N MET A 163 1.01 16.45 -2.96
CA MET A 163 2.26 16.20 -2.25
C MET A 163 3.31 17.26 -2.59
N LYS A 164 3.02 18.52 -2.24
CA LYS A 164 3.91 19.68 -2.53
C LYS A 164 5.29 19.57 -1.86
N GLU A 165 5.39 18.80 -0.77
CA GLU A 165 6.63 18.47 -0.08
C GLU A 165 6.70 16.95 0.14
N VAL A 166 7.88 16.38 -0.09
CA VAL A 166 8.15 14.95 0.11
C VAL A 166 9.46 14.71 0.87
N MET A 167 9.44 13.70 1.72
CA MET A 167 10.60 13.21 2.45
C MET A 167 11.05 11.89 1.80
N ILE A 168 12.30 11.83 1.38
CA ILE A 168 12.92 10.68 0.71
C ILE A 168 13.97 10.07 1.65
N PRO A 169 13.84 8.79 2.03
CA PRO A 169 14.87 8.11 2.80
C PRO A 169 16.23 8.11 2.09
N THR A 170 17.32 8.20 2.86
CA THR A 170 18.68 8.27 2.30
C THR A 170 19.05 7.16 1.29
N PRO A 171 18.56 5.91 1.40
CA PRO A 171 18.78 4.89 0.37
C PRO A 171 18.27 5.24 -1.03
N PHE A 172 17.24 6.10 -1.14
CA PHE A 172 16.63 6.52 -2.41
C PHE A 172 17.11 7.88 -2.92
N VAL A 173 17.99 8.55 -2.18
CA VAL A 173 18.51 9.86 -2.59
C VAL A 173 19.28 9.78 -3.91
N GLY A 174 20.09 8.74 -4.09
CA GLY A 174 20.81 8.57 -5.36
C GLY A 174 19.89 8.27 -6.54
N VAL A 175 18.72 7.64 -6.30
CA VAL A 175 17.67 7.48 -7.31
C VAL A 175 17.11 8.85 -7.71
N VAL A 176 16.77 9.69 -6.73
CA VAL A 176 16.27 11.05 -6.96
C VAL A 176 17.29 11.93 -7.68
N GLU A 177 18.58 11.75 -7.39
CA GLU A 177 19.70 12.47 -8.02
C GLU A 177 20.12 11.86 -9.38
N GLY A 178 19.50 10.77 -9.84
CA GLY A 178 19.83 10.10 -11.11
C GLY A 178 21.16 9.34 -11.11
N LYS A 179 21.72 9.03 -9.94
CA LYS A 179 23.00 8.34 -9.74
C LYS A 179 22.87 6.84 -9.52
N ASP A 180 21.71 6.40 -9.06
CA ASP A 180 21.42 4.99 -8.75
C ASP A 180 20.36 4.45 -9.72
N PHE A 181 20.41 3.15 -10.01
CA PHE A 181 19.42 2.47 -10.85
C PHE A 181 18.32 1.87 -9.98
N TYR A 182 17.06 2.18 -10.25
CA TYR A 182 15.91 1.79 -9.43
C TYR A 182 15.05 0.72 -10.10
N ILE A 183 14.98 -0.46 -9.46
CA ILE A 183 14.12 -1.57 -9.87
C ILE A 183 12.94 -1.68 -8.90
N SER A 184 11.71 -1.57 -9.42
CA SER A 184 10.48 -1.85 -8.68
C SER A 184 10.00 -3.27 -9.02
N VAL A 185 9.75 -4.10 -8.01
CA VAL A 185 9.25 -5.48 -8.18
C VAL A 185 7.90 -5.63 -7.49
N PRO A 186 6.82 -5.00 -8.01
CA PRO A 186 5.50 -5.03 -7.39
C PRO A 186 4.80 -6.39 -7.54
N LYS A 187 3.71 -6.59 -6.78
CA LYS A 187 2.80 -7.73 -6.95
C LYS A 187 1.65 -7.38 -7.90
N LEU A 188 1.26 -8.32 -8.77
CA LEU A 188 0.03 -8.28 -9.57
C LEU A 188 -1.17 -8.51 -8.64
N LYS A 189 -1.77 -7.42 -8.14
CA LYS A 189 -2.91 -7.51 -7.21
C LYS A 189 -3.85 -6.32 -7.23
N THR A 190 -5.10 -6.57 -6.82
CA THR A 190 -6.13 -5.53 -6.65
C THR A 190 -5.79 -4.58 -5.49
N ASN A 191 -6.52 -3.47 -5.35
CA ASN A 191 -6.36 -2.51 -4.25
C ASN A 191 -7.65 -1.73 -3.95
N LEU A 192 -7.99 -1.60 -2.66
CA LEU A 192 -9.18 -0.88 -2.19
C LEU A 192 -9.22 0.61 -2.54
N TYR A 193 -8.08 1.24 -2.84
CA TYR A 193 -8.01 2.69 -3.09
C TYR A 193 -7.95 3.03 -4.58
N THR A 194 -7.14 2.28 -5.32
CA THR A 194 -6.71 2.62 -6.67
C THR A 194 -7.01 1.53 -7.68
N ARG A 195 -7.91 0.59 -7.35
CA ARG A 195 -8.24 -0.62 -8.11
C ARG A 195 -7.12 -1.66 -8.19
N VAL A 196 -5.88 -1.24 -8.43
CA VAL A 196 -4.69 -2.10 -8.60
C VAL A 196 -3.49 -1.60 -7.78
N THR A 197 -2.52 -2.49 -7.53
CA THR A 197 -1.25 -2.18 -6.84
C THR A 197 -0.12 -1.82 -7.82
N LEU A 198 0.51 -2.80 -8.46
CA LEU A 198 1.48 -2.64 -9.55
C LEU A 198 2.65 -1.65 -9.27
N GLY A 199 3.34 -1.21 -10.33
CA GLY A 199 4.66 -0.59 -10.36
C GLY A 199 4.76 0.78 -9.73
N PHE A 200 4.10 1.80 -10.27
CA PHE A 200 4.36 3.16 -9.81
C PHE A 200 3.73 3.44 -8.44
N LYS A 201 2.61 2.81 -8.09
CA LYS A 201 2.06 2.90 -6.73
C LYS A 201 2.97 2.23 -5.70
N ASN A 202 3.75 1.21 -6.08
CA ASN A 202 4.71 0.58 -5.16
C ASN A 202 5.68 1.61 -4.55
N ALA A 203 6.01 2.69 -5.28
CA ALA A 203 6.84 3.79 -4.79
C ALA A 203 6.28 4.51 -3.55
N MET A 204 4.97 4.42 -3.26
CA MET A 204 4.37 4.89 -2.00
C MET A 204 5.05 4.24 -0.78
N GLY A 205 5.57 3.02 -0.91
CA GLY A 205 6.38 2.36 0.13
C GLY A 205 7.76 2.98 0.37
N VAL A 206 8.22 3.93 -0.46
CA VAL A 206 9.48 4.65 -0.24
C VAL A 206 9.31 5.75 0.79
N ILE A 207 8.20 6.48 0.77
CA ILE A 207 8.03 7.66 1.64
C ILE A 207 7.73 7.26 3.09
N PRO A 208 8.07 8.09 4.09
CA PRO A 208 7.79 7.82 5.50
C PRO A 208 6.30 7.62 5.79
N TYR A 209 6.00 6.85 6.85
CA TYR A 209 4.63 6.47 7.20
C TYR A 209 3.67 7.65 7.33
N ALA A 210 4.07 8.72 8.03
CA ALA A 210 3.20 9.86 8.21
C ALA A 210 2.87 10.54 6.86
N LEU A 211 3.79 10.53 5.89
CA LEU A 211 3.50 11.00 4.53
C LEU A 211 2.62 10.04 3.73
N ARG A 212 2.72 8.72 3.93
CA ARG A 212 1.79 7.75 3.30
C ARG A 212 0.35 7.99 3.76
N GLU A 213 0.19 8.33 5.03
CA GLU A 213 -1.10 8.61 5.65
C GLU A 213 -1.64 9.98 5.22
N ARG A 214 -0.84 11.06 5.18
CA ARG A 214 -1.27 12.41 4.76
C ARG A 214 -1.94 12.44 3.40
N ASN A 215 -3.10 13.11 3.30
CA ASN A 215 -3.90 13.23 2.07
C ASN A 215 -4.18 11.88 1.37
N HIS A 216 -4.27 10.79 2.14
CA HIS A 216 -4.77 9.51 1.67
C HIS A 216 -6.30 9.55 1.68
N SER A 217 -6.86 10.37 0.79
CA SER A 217 -8.27 10.73 0.65
C SER A 217 -8.71 10.57 -0.80
N TYR A 218 -9.80 11.23 -1.21
CA TYR A 218 -10.28 11.35 -2.58
C TYR A 218 -9.24 11.89 -3.56
N ARG A 219 -8.11 12.40 -3.05
CA ARG A 219 -6.97 12.90 -3.82
C ARG A 219 -5.81 11.90 -3.91
N ILE A 220 -6.02 10.63 -3.54
CA ILE A 220 -4.97 9.59 -3.59
C ILE A 220 -4.42 9.39 -5.01
N ASP A 221 -5.28 9.50 -6.02
CA ASP A 221 -4.90 9.39 -7.43
C ASP A 221 -3.94 10.52 -7.83
N GLU A 222 -4.30 11.77 -7.48
CA GLU A 222 -3.44 12.95 -7.68
C GLU A 222 -2.12 12.85 -6.91
N LYS A 223 -2.17 12.35 -5.67
CA LYS A 223 -1.01 12.17 -4.81
C LYS A 223 -0.03 11.13 -5.38
N LEU A 224 -0.54 10.04 -5.93
CA LEU A 224 0.30 9.01 -6.56
C LEU A 224 0.91 9.51 -7.87
N ALA A 225 0.15 10.26 -8.66
CA ALA A 225 0.68 10.93 -9.84
C ALA A 225 1.76 11.97 -9.49
N ASP A 226 1.67 12.66 -8.33
CA ASP A 226 2.74 13.55 -7.85
C ASP A 226 4.07 12.81 -7.63
N MET A 227 4.03 11.53 -7.24
CA MET A 227 5.24 10.75 -6.96
C MET A 227 6.07 10.51 -8.22
N LEU A 228 5.46 10.50 -9.39
CA LEU A 228 6.16 10.35 -10.67
C LEU A 228 7.10 11.53 -10.97
N TYR A 229 6.95 12.70 -10.35
CA TYR A 229 7.93 13.79 -10.49
C TYR A 229 9.28 13.51 -9.78
N ILE A 230 9.32 12.53 -8.87
CA ILE A 230 10.50 12.30 -8.04
C ILE A 230 10.99 10.84 -7.99
N LEU A 231 10.09 9.87 -8.10
CA LEU A 231 10.39 8.44 -7.98
C LEU A 231 9.80 7.69 -9.18
N LYS A 232 10.55 7.63 -10.28
CA LYS A 232 10.26 6.77 -11.43
C LYS A 232 11.22 5.58 -11.40
N PRO A 233 10.74 4.32 -11.38
CA PRO A 233 11.57 3.16 -11.61
C PRO A 233 12.24 3.24 -12.98
N ASP A 234 13.48 2.76 -13.06
CA ASP A 234 14.18 2.52 -14.33
C ASP A 234 13.75 1.18 -14.95
N LEU A 235 13.28 0.26 -14.11
CA LEU A 235 12.75 -1.04 -14.47
C LEU A 235 11.61 -1.40 -13.52
N THR A 236 10.48 -1.83 -14.06
CA THR A 236 9.37 -2.43 -13.32
C THR A 236 9.24 -3.89 -13.74
N LEU A 237 9.29 -4.81 -12.77
CA LEU A 237 8.99 -6.24 -12.98
C LEU A 237 7.81 -6.64 -12.08
N ILE A 238 6.62 -6.74 -12.66
CA ILE A 238 5.41 -7.15 -11.93
C ILE A 238 5.43 -8.66 -11.73
N ASP A 239 5.46 -9.07 -10.46
CA ASP A 239 5.30 -10.45 -10.01
C ASP A 239 3.84 -10.87 -10.07
N GLY A 240 3.50 -11.68 -11.08
CA GLY A 240 2.22 -12.35 -11.24
C GLY A 240 2.35 -13.87 -11.24
N LEU A 241 3.36 -14.46 -10.58
CA LEU A 241 3.42 -15.93 -10.46
C LEU A 241 2.18 -16.45 -9.75
N VAL A 242 1.94 -15.89 -8.56
CA VAL A 242 0.68 -16.00 -7.83
C VAL A 242 0.25 -14.57 -7.54
N GLY A 243 -0.74 -14.09 -8.28
CA GLY A 243 -1.40 -12.80 -8.07
C GLY A 243 -2.29 -12.80 -6.83
N GLY A 244 -2.84 -11.63 -6.50
CA GLY A 244 -3.76 -11.46 -5.37
C GLY A 244 -5.02 -10.67 -5.72
N GLU A 245 -6.19 -11.20 -5.37
CA GLU A 245 -7.47 -10.52 -5.57
C GLU A 245 -8.26 -10.28 -4.27
N GLY A 246 -9.37 -9.56 -4.37
CA GLY A 246 -10.23 -9.22 -3.24
C GLY A 246 -9.93 -7.85 -2.60
N ASN A 247 -10.29 -7.70 -1.33
CA ASN A 247 -10.32 -6.41 -0.62
C ASN A 247 -8.96 -6.05 -0.01
N THR A 248 -7.96 -5.81 -0.87
CA THR A 248 -6.57 -5.58 -0.45
C THR A 248 -6.35 -4.17 0.14
N PRO A 249 -5.52 -4.05 1.19
CA PRO A 249 -4.13 -4.49 1.11
C PRO A 249 -3.83 -5.88 1.68
N ALA A 250 -4.69 -6.43 2.53
CA ALA A 250 -4.60 -7.78 3.11
C ALA A 250 -5.84 -8.14 3.95
N PRO A 251 -6.19 -9.44 4.08
CA PRO A 251 -5.65 -10.59 3.35
C PRO A 251 -6.15 -10.65 1.90
N VAL A 252 -5.47 -11.39 1.02
CA VAL A 252 -5.83 -11.49 -0.42
C VAL A 252 -5.97 -12.93 -0.90
N ASP A 253 -6.93 -13.19 -1.77
CA ASP A 253 -7.10 -14.53 -2.36
C ASP A 253 -6.08 -14.75 -3.49
N PRO A 254 -5.44 -15.93 -3.56
CA PRO A 254 -4.43 -16.22 -4.58
C PRO A 254 -5.04 -16.44 -5.97
N VAL A 255 -4.45 -15.79 -6.99
CA VAL A 255 -4.76 -16.01 -8.42
C VAL A 255 -3.55 -16.67 -9.09
N ASP A 256 -3.73 -17.83 -9.71
CA ASP A 256 -2.65 -18.58 -10.37
C ASP A 256 -2.37 -18.05 -11.79
N SER A 257 -1.72 -16.87 -11.88
CA SER A 257 -1.46 -16.20 -13.16
C SER A 257 -0.20 -16.68 -13.88
N ARG A 258 0.78 -17.23 -13.13
CA ARG A 258 2.03 -17.84 -13.63
C ARG A 258 2.87 -16.98 -14.57
N LEU A 259 2.80 -15.66 -14.44
CA LEU A 259 3.43 -14.74 -15.39
C LEU A 259 4.26 -13.64 -14.73
N LEU A 260 5.15 -13.05 -15.52
CA LEU A 260 5.86 -11.82 -15.19
C LEU A 260 5.65 -10.80 -16.30
N ILE A 261 5.63 -9.52 -15.91
CA ILE A 261 5.48 -8.37 -16.81
C ILE A 261 6.65 -7.44 -16.53
N ALA A 262 7.45 -7.10 -17.55
CA ALA A 262 8.59 -6.23 -17.39
C ALA A 262 8.57 -5.06 -18.38
N GLY A 263 8.93 -3.87 -17.91
CA GLY A 263 9.09 -2.70 -18.78
C GLY A 263 9.85 -1.56 -18.09
N LYS A 264 10.37 -0.63 -18.89
CA LYS A 264 11.08 0.58 -18.41
C LYS A 264 10.11 1.68 -18.00
N ASP A 265 9.05 1.87 -18.78
CA ASP A 265 8.02 2.85 -18.45
C ASP A 265 7.00 2.23 -17.46
N PRO A 266 6.91 2.74 -16.22
CA PRO A 266 6.06 2.15 -15.20
C PRO A 266 4.56 2.33 -15.50
N VAL A 267 4.16 3.36 -16.25
CA VAL A 267 2.74 3.60 -16.58
C VAL A 267 2.30 2.60 -17.65
N ALA A 268 3.10 2.44 -18.71
CA ALA A 268 2.89 1.44 -19.75
C ALA A 268 2.85 0.01 -19.17
N THR A 269 3.82 -0.33 -18.31
CA THR A 269 3.90 -1.65 -17.67
C THR A 269 2.67 -1.93 -16.79
N ASP A 270 2.23 -0.94 -16.00
CA ASP A 270 1.07 -1.08 -15.14
C ASP A 270 -0.25 -1.17 -15.94
N ARG A 271 -0.37 -0.49 -17.09
CA ARG A 271 -1.53 -0.63 -17.99
C ARG A 271 -1.63 -2.04 -18.58
N VAL A 272 -0.52 -2.68 -18.95
CA VAL A 272 -0.52 -4.09 -19.38
C VAL A 272 -0.95 -5.00 -18.23
N GLY A 273 -0.41 -4.79 -17.02
CA GLY A 273 -0.84 -5.55 -15.83
C GLY A 273 -2.33 -5.38 -15.51
N CYS A 274 -2.88 -4.18 -15.70
CA CYS A 274 -4.29 -3.88 -15.53
C CYS A 274 -5.17 -4.71 -16.49
N ARG A 275 -4.81 -4.76 -17.77
CA ARG A 275 -5.51 -5.54 -18.80
C ARG A 275 -5.46 -7.05 -18.50
N ILE A 276 -4.29 -7.55 -18.08
CA ILE A 276 -4.12 -8.97 -17.67
C ILE A 276 -5.03 -9.32 -16.48
N MET A 277 -5.23 -8.39 -15.55
CA MET A 277 -6.15 -8.57 -14.44
C MET A 277 -7.63 -8.52 -14.84
N GLY A 278 -7.95 -8.12 -16.08
CA GLY A 278 -9.33 -7.97 -16.57
C GLY A 278 -9.96 -6.62 -16.23
N PHE A 279 -9.15 -5.58 -16.01
CA PHE A 279 -9.64 -4.22 -15.83
C PHE A 279 -9.25 -3.34 -17.01
N ASP A 280 -10.15 -2.44 -17.40
CA ASP A 280 -9.83 -1.39 -18.35
C ASP A 280 -9.03 -0.28 -17.63
N PRO A 281 -7.77 -0.02 -18.03
CA PRO A 281 -7.00 1.08 -17.44
C PRO A 281 -7.64 2.45 -17.69
N ASP A 282 -8.41 2.64 -18.75
CA ASP A 282 -9.00 3.94 -19.09
C ASP A 282 -10.21 4.29 -18.20
N GLU A 283 -10.77 3.31 -17.50
CA GLU A 283 -11.84 3.50 -16.50
C GLU A 283 -11.30 3.76 -15.07
N ILE A 284 -9.98 3.64 -14.86
CA ILE A 284 -9.39 3.78 -13.52
C ILE A 284 -8.90 5.23 -13.31
N PRO A 285 -9.40 5.94 -12.30
CA PRO A 285 -9.05 7.35 -12.06
C PRO A 285 -7.54 7.62 -11.92
N LEU A 286 -6.79 6.66 -11.39
CA LEU A 286 -5.34 6.76 -11.27
C LEU A 286 -4.65 6.88 -12.64
N PHE A 287 -5.06 6.07 -13.63
CA PHE A 287 -4.50 6.10 -14.98
C PHE A 287 -4.94 7.36 -15.75
N GLN A 288 -6.20 7.78 -15.59
CA GLN A 288 -6.70 9.05 -16.13
C GLN A 288 -5.91 10.25 -15.60
N GLU A 289 -5.58 10.27 -14.30
CA GLU A 289 -4.83 11.38 -13.70
C GLU A 289 -3.36 11.42 -14.14
N VAL A 290 -2.70 10.27 -14.36
CA VAL A 290 -1.32 10.27 -14.91
C VAL A 290 -1.29 10.64 -16.39
N GLU A 291 -2.30 10.25 -17.17
CA GLU A 291 -2.45 10.65 -18.57
C GLU A 291 -2.67 12.16 -18.70
N LYS A 292 -3.59 12.72 -17.90
CA LYS A 292 -3.85 14.17 -17.83
C LYS A 292 -2.60 15.00 -17.56
N ARG A 293 -1.58 14.41 -16.92
CA ARG A 293 -0.31 15.07 -16.58
C ARG A 293 0.82 14.81 -17.57
N GLY A 294 0.55 14.06 -18.64
CA GLY A 294 1.53 13.73 -19.67
C GLY A 294 2.55 12.67 -19.23
N PHE A 295 2.22 11.81 -18.27
CA PHE A 295 3.06 10.65 -17.92
C PHE A 295 2.73 9.41 -18.74
N PHE A 296 1.64 9.42 -19.50
CA PHE A 296 1.34 8.39 -20.48
C PHE A 296 1.88 8.84 -21.84
N HIS A 297 2.81 8.06 -22.40
CA HIS A 297 3.52 8.42 -23.64
C HIS A 297 3.04 7.64 -24.87
N GLY A 298 1.98 6.84 -24.74
CA GLY A 298 1.41 6.03 -25.81
C GLY A 298 1.21 4.57 -25.41
N GLU A 299 0.51 3.83 -26.28
CA GLU A 299 0.21 2.40 -26.05
C GLU A 299 1.49 1.54 -26.10
N PRO A 300 1.64 0.59 -25.16
CA PRO A 300 2.83 -0.27 -25.09
C PRO A 300 2.93 -1.23 -26.26
N GLN A 301 4.15 -1.46 -26.72
CA GLN A 301 4.46 -2.56 -27.63
C GLN A 301 4.71 -3.81 -26.79
N VAL A 302 3.76 -4.75 -26.83
CA VAL A 302 3.85 -5.95 -26.00
C VAL A 302 4.56 -7.07 -26.74
N ASN A 303 5.67 -7.56 -26.16
CA ASN A 303 6.30 -8.81 -26.58
C ASN A 303 5.81 -9.95 -25.67
N GLY A 304 4.94 -10.80 -26.21
CA GLY A 304 4.32 -11.92 -25.50
C GLY A 304 2.80 -11.84 -25.51
N GLU A 305 2.15 -12.84 -24.93
CA GLU A 305 0.70 -12.88 -24.82
C GLU A 305 0.17 -12.06 -23.64
N VAL A 306 -1.05 -11.54 -23.78
CA VAL A 306 -1.76 -10.77 -22.73
C VAL A 306 -3.02 -11.54 -22.30
N PRO A 307 -2.88 -12.66 -21.57
CA PRO A 307 -4.03 -13.42 -21.09
C PRO A 307 -4.82 -12.62 -20.04
N VAL A 308 -6.14 -12.82 -20.01
CA VAL A 308 -7.05 -12.13 -19.06
C VAL A 308 -7.52 -13.10 -17.98
N PHE A 309 -7.26 -12.78 -16.71
CA PHE A 309 -7.57 -13.63 -15.55
C PHE A 309 -8.80 -13.22 -14.75
N HIS A 310 -9.45 -12.09 -15.09
CA HIS A 310 -10.67 -11.60 -14.43
C HIS A 310 -10.59 -11.57 -12.89
N PHE A 311 -9.62 -10.83 -12.35
CA PHE A 311 -9.46 -10.67 -10.91
C PHE A 311 -10.71 -10.06 -10.28
N ARG A 312 -11.14 -10.59 -9.13
CA ARG A 312 -12.25 -10.04 -8.37
C ARG A 312 -11.93 -8.62 -7.90
N PRO A 313 -12.71 -7.60 -8.32
CA PRO A 313 -12.42 -6.22 -7.97
C PRO A 313 -12.55 -5.98 -6.46
N ALA A 314 -11.72 -5.08 -5.93
CA ALA A 314 -11.81 -4.66 -4.55
C ALA A 314 -13.03 -3.75 -4.34
N ASP A 315 -13.76 -3.97 -3.24
CA ASP A 315 -14.91 -3.17 -2.82
C ASP A 315 -14.69 -2.63 -1.39
N ALA A 316 -14.40 -1.33 -1.31
CA ALA A 316 -14.20 -0.63 -0.03
C ALA A 316 -15.51 -0.33 0.72
N SER A 317 -16.65 -0.46 0.05
CA SER A 317 -17.95 -0.11 0.61
C SER A 317 -18.34 -1.07 1.73
N LEU A 318 -18.79 -0.50 2.85
CA LEU A 318 -19.48 -1.24 3.92
C LEU A 318 -20.99 -1.27 3.65
N LEU A 319 -21.51 -0.36 2.81
CA LEU A 319 -22.86 -0.47 2.23
C LEU A 319 -22.94 -1.51 1.09
N GLY A 320 -21.82 -2.16 0.78
CA GLY A 320 -21.60 -3.28 -0.13
C GLY A 320 -22.52 -4.48 0.07
N ASP A 321 -23.04 -5.07 -1.00
CA ASP A 321 -23.72 -6.39 -0.92
C ASP A 321 -22.77 -7.47 -0.44
N THR A 322 -21.50 -7.41 -0.90
CA THR A 322 -20.45 -8.32 -0.45
C THR A 322 -20.17 -8.18 1.05
N PHE A 323 -20.19 -6.95 1.57
CA PHE A 323 -20.04 -6.67 3.00
C PHE A 323 -21.24 -7.20 3.78
N HIS A 324 -22.45 -6.83 3.36
CA HIS A 324 -23.69 -7.21 4.04
C HIS A 324 -23.88 -8.72 4.10
N LYS A 325 -23.54 -9.45 3.03
CA LYS A 325 -23.54 -10.92 3.01
C LYS A 325 -22.62 -11.52 4.08
N HIS A 326 -21.50 -10.87 4.39
CA HIS A 326 -20.59 -11.33 5.43
C HIS A 326 -20.97 -10.85 6.83
N PHE A 327 -21.67 -9.72 6.96
CA PHE A 327 -21.98 -9.06 8.23
C PHE A 327 -23.43 -8.53 8.23
N PRO A 328 -24.44 -9.42 8.22
CA PRO A 328 -25.84 -9.04 8.01
C PRO A 328 -26.40 -8.16 9.14
N ASN A 329 -25.84 -8.28 10.35
CA ASN A 329 -26.31 -7.56 11.54
C ASN A 329 -25.54 -6.24 11.80
N VAL A 330 -24.61 -5.85 10.92
CA VAL A 330 -23.88 -4.59 11.04
C VAL A 330 -24.67 -3.48 10.36
N LEU A 331 -25.16 -2.52 11.15
CA LEU A 331 -25.81 -1.31 10.64
C LEU A 331 -24.72 -0.31 10.23
N VAL A 332 -24.59 -0.06 8.94
CA VAL A 332 -23.66 0.97 8.43
C VAL A 332 -24.45 2.24 8.17
N LEU A 333 -23.99 3.35 8.73
CA LEU A 333 -24.59 4.67 8.55
C LEU A 333 -23.55 5.63 7.97
N ALA A 334 -23.82 6.14 6.76
CA ALA A 334 -22.91 7.01 6.03
C ALA A 334 -23.50 8.40 5.77
N GLY A 335 -22.68 9.44 5.93
CA GLY A 335 -23.08 10.80 5.61
C GLY A 335 -21.91 11.76 5.75
N HIS A 336 -21.64 12.57 4.72
CA HIS A 336 -20.51 13.48 4.69
C HIS A 336 -20.95 14.92 4.38
N ASP A 337 -20.38 15.89 5.11
CA ASP A 337 -20.53 17.33 4.84
C ASP A 337 -19.41 17.90 3.95
N LEU A 338 -18.72 17.04 3.20
CA LEU A 338 -17.63 17.45 2.32
C LEU A 338 -18.15 18.31 1.15
N PRO A 339 -17.37 19.30 0.66
CA PRO A 339 -17.80 20.17 -0.44
C PRO A 339 -18.23 19.40 -1.69
N HIS A 340 -17.53 18.32 -2.01
CA HIS A 340 -17.75 17.44 -3.18
C HIS A 340 -18.63 16.21 -2.90
N ALA A 341 -19.14 16.04 -1.68
CA ALA A 341 -20.12 14.99 -1.39
C ALA A 341 -21.46 15.29 -2.09
N PRO A 342 -22.27 14.25 -2.43
CA PRO A 342 -23.63 14.43 -2.92
C PRO A 342 -24.45 15.41 -2.06
N LYS A 343 -25.21 16.31 -2.70
CA LYS A 343 -26.04 17.29 -2.00
C LYS A 343 -27.41 16.68 -1.73
N VAL A 344 -27.72 16.46 -0.45
CA VAL A 344 -29.04 16.01 0.00
C VAL A 344 -29.84 17.21 0.48
N ARG A 345 -31.04 17.40 -0.09
CA ARG A 345 -32.00 18.44 0.34
C ARG A 345 -33.12 17.88 1.19
N ASP A 346 -33.57 16.67 0.86
CA ASP A 346 -34.59 15.93 1.60
C ASP A 346 -33.96 14.61 2.09
N PRO A 347 -33.88 14.37 3.41
CA PRO A 347 -33.32 13.14 3.95
C PRO A 347 -34.13 11.89 3.56
N TYR A 348 -35.41 12.02 3.22
CA TYR A 348 -36.24 10.87 2.82
C TYR A 348 -36.14 10.54 1.32
N GLY A 349 -35.44 11.38 0.54
CA GLY A 349 -35.21 11.18 -0.89
C GLY A 349 -33.87 10.51 -1.22
N VAL A 350 -33.16 9.95 -0.24
CA VAL A 350 -31.86 9.32 -0.48
C VAL A 350 -32.01 7.91 -1.05
N THR A 351 -31.41 7.67 -2.22
CA THR A 351 -31.38 6.34 -2.85
C THR A 351 -30.17 5.53 -2.37
N PRO A 352 -30.17 4.19 -2.54
CA PRO A 352 -29.00 3.35 -2.28
C PRO A 352 -27.72 3.82 -2.98
N GLU A 353 -27.82 4.26 -4.24
CA GLU A 353 -26.68 4.77 -5.03
C GLU A 353 -26.15 6.08 -4.44
N MET A 354 -27.04 6.96 -3.98
CA MET A 354 -26.61 8.20 -3.33
C MET A 354 -25.99 7.94 -1.96
N ALA A 355 -26.51 6.97 -1.18
CA ALA A 355 -25.90 6.55 0.08
C ALA A 355 -24.49 5.98 -0.13
N ARG A 356 -24.30 5.13 -1.14
CA ARG A 356 -22.98 4.63 -1.58
C ARG A 356 -22.04 5.78 -1.97
N ALA A 357 -22.54 6.76 -2.72
CA ALA A 357 -21.74 7.93 -3.10
C ALA A 357 -21.39 8.82 -1.89
N LEU A 358 -22.27 8.94 -0.90
CA LEU A 358 -22.02 9.64 0.35
C LEU A 358 -20.93 8.92 1.18
N GLU A 359 -21.01 7.60 1.34
CA GLU A 359 -19.97 6.79 1.99
C GLU A 359 -18.62 6.96 1.28
N GLY A 360 -18.65 6.89 -0.04
CA GLY A 360 -17.48 7.04 -0.90
C GLY A 360 -16.94 8.45 -1.02
N ALA A 361 -17.63 9.49 -0.54
CA ALA A 361 -17.26 10.89 -0.82
C ALA A 361 -15.84 11.24 -0.35
N CYS A 362 -15.39 10.70 0.78
CA CYS A 362 -14.02 10.91 1.25
C CYS A 362 -12.99 10.06 0.48
N ARG A 363 -13.39 8.88 -0.05
CA ARG A 363 -12.53 7.79 -0.60
C ARG A 363 -11.27 7.46 0.23
N GLY A 364 -11.19 7.90 1.48
CA GLY A 364 -9.93 7.96 2.22
C GLY A 364 -9.51 6.69 2.92
N GLY A 365 -8.35 6.78 3.61
CA GLY A 365 -7.70 5.70 4.36
C GLY A 365 -8.60 5.02 5.38
N CYS A 366 -9.54 5.74 5.98
CA CYS A 366 -10.39 5.22 7.04
C CYS A 366 -11.38 4.16 6.55
N LEU A 367 -12.14 4.42 5.48
CA LEU A 367 -13.16 3.49 4.98
C LEU A 367 -12.52 2.16 4.57
N ALA A 368 -11.50 2.23 3.71
CA ALA A 368 -10.77 1.05 3.26
C ALA A 368 -10.02 0.34 4.41
N ALA A 369 -9.50 1.06 5.41
CA ALA A 369 -8.88 0.41 6.58
C ALA A 369 -9.89 -0.26 7.50
N VAL A 370 -11.09 0.31 7.69
CA VAL A 370 -12.17 -0.35 8.42
C VAL A 370 -12.64 -1.58 7.65
N ARG A 371 -12.84 -1.46 6.32
CA ARG A 371 -13.11 -2.61 5.44
C ARG A 371 -12.06 -3.70 5.61
N SER A 372 -10.78 -3.34 5.60
CA SER A 372 -9.68 -4.28 5.85
C SER A 372 -9.81 -4.94 7.23
N GLY A 373 -10.15 -4.18 8.28
CA GLY A 373 -10.40 -4.72 9.61
C GLY A 373 -11.51 -5.76 9.65
N PHE A 374 -12.57 -5.58 8.85
CA PHE A 374 -13.61 -6.60 8.66
C PHE A 374 -13.11 -7.80 7.84
N GLU A 375 -12.26 -7.60 6.84
CA GLU A 375 -11.60 -8.72 6.13
C GLU A 375 -10.78 -9.58 7.10
N TYR A 376 -10.04 -8.99 8.04
CA TYR A 376 -9.35 -9.77 9.08
C TYR A 376 -10.30 -10.70 9.86
N ILE A 377 -11.56 -10.31 10.05
CA ILE A 377 -12.57 -11.18 10.69
C ILE A 377 -13.01 -12.29 9.73
N VAL A 378 -13.09 -11.99 8.43
CA VAL A 378 -13.42 -12.98 7.40
C VAL A 378 -12.38 -14.11 7.38
N TYR A 379 -11.10 -13.75 7.41
CA TYR A 379 -9.96 -14.68 7.34
C TYR A 379 -9.45 -15.16 8.71
N SER A 380 -10.03 -14.69 9.82
CA SER A 380 -9.67 -15.17 11.16
C SER A 380 -10.20 -16.59 11.41
N THR A 381 -9.43 -17.38 12.17
CA THR A 381 -9.89 -18.69 12.67
C THR A 381 -11.03 -18.59 13.67
N ARG A 382 -11.14 -17.46 14.39
CA ARG A 382 -12.29 -17.14 15.26
C ARG A 382 -13.13 -16.05 14.61
N LYS A 383 -14.40 -16.35 14.35
CA LYS A 383 -15.34 -15.47 13.67
C LYS A 383 -16.45 -15.05 14.64
N ASN A 384 -16.93 -13.82 14.50
CA ASN A 384 -18.13 -13.34 15.19
C ASN A 384 -18.90 -12.41 14.24
N ARG A 385 -19.29 -12.96 13.08
CA ARG A 385 -19.87 -12.20 11.98
C ARG A 385 -21.32 -11.75 12.26
N ASP A 386 -21.99 -12.42 13.19
CA ASP A 386 -23.40 -12.18 13.54
C ASP A 386 -23.60 -11.11 14.61
N ARG A 387 -22.53 -10.54 15.16
CA ARG A 387 -22.63 -9.51 16.19
C ARG A 387 -23.23 -8.22 15.60
N ALA A 388 -24.30 -7.74 16.22
CA ALA A 388 -24.88 -6.44 15.89
C ALA A 388 -24.05 -5.29 16.46
N ILE A 389 -23.65 -4.37 15.58
CA ILE A 389 -23.04 -3.07 15.90
C ILE A 389 -23.49 -2.04 14.86
N ALA A 390 -23.37 -0.75 15.19
CA ALA A 390 -23.46 0.32 14.22
C ALA A 390 -22.07 0.85 13.85
N VAL A 391 -21.81 1.07 12.56
CA VAL A 391 -20.57 1.68 12.06
C VAL A 391 -20.92 3.03 11.42
N ILE A 392 -20.33 4.10 11.95
CA ILE A 392 -20.58 5.46 11.50
C ILE A 392 -19.44 5.94 10.61
N ILE A 393 -19.77 6.27 9.36
CA ILE A 393 -18.85 6.83 8.36
C ILE A 393 -19.26 8.27 8.05
N GLY A 394 -18.36 9.22 8.35
CA GLY A 394 -18.59 10.63 8.06
C GLY A 394 -19.28 11.40 9.19
N SER A 395 -19.38 12.71 9.00
CA SER A 395 -19.85 13.71 9.95
C SER A 395 -21.38 13.90 9.95
N GLY A 396 -22.09 13.18 9.09
CA GLY A 396 -23.51 13.38 8.82
C GLY A 396 -23.73 14.54 7.85
N VAL A 397 -24.81 14.45 7.07
CA VAL A 397 -25.23 15.49 6.14
C VAL A 397 -26.07 16.53 6.90
N PRO A 398 -25.68 17.82 6.89
CA PRO A 398 -26.45 18.87 7.55
C PRO A 398 -27.68 19.24 6.72
N ILE A 399 -28.87 19.10 7.31
CA ILE A 399 -30.16 19.48 6.70
C ILE A 399 -31.02 20.13 7.79
N ASP A 400 -31.45 21.37 7.57
CA ASP A 400 -32.31 22.16 8.47
C ASP A 400 -31.83 22.18 9.94
N GLY A 401 -30.52 22.34 10.13
CA GLY A 401 -29.90 22.40 11.46
C GLY A 401 -29.71 21.05 12.16
N LYS A 402 -30.14 19.95 11.53
CA LYS A 402 -29.91 18.57 12.00
C LYS A 402 -28.89 17.85 11.14
N ARG A 403 -28.25 16.82 11.69
CA ARG A 403 -27.35 15.92 10.96
C ARG A 403 -28.02 14.59 10.70
N TRP A 404 -27.84 14.09 9.48
CA TRP A 404 -28.44 12.87 8.99
C TRP A 404 -27.39 11.90 8.45
N TRP A 405 -27.58 10.62 8.72
CA TRP A 405 -26.85 9.53 8.10
C TRP A 405 -27.82 8.59 7.42
N PHE A 406 -27.32 7.82 6.45
CA PHE A 406 -28.14 6.94 5.62
C PHE A 406 -27.57 5.53 5.62
N ASP A 407 -28.45 4.54 5.66
CA ASP A 407 -28.08 3.14 5.54
C ASP A 407 -27.98 2.67 4.08
N ARG A 408 -27.84 1.36 3.86
CA ARG A 408 -27.68 0.78 2.52
C ARG A 408 -28.89 0.99 1.61
N GLU A 409 -30.08 1.13 2.18
CA GLU A 409 -31.33 1.35 1.43
C GLU A 409 -31.59 2.86 1.24
N GLY A 410 -30.71 3.71 1.76
CA GLY A 410 -30.91 5.16 1.79
C GLY A 410 -31.85 5.63 2.91
N LYS A 411 -32.20 4.75 3.86
CA LYS A 411 -33.07 5.13 4.97
C LYS A 411 -32.37 6.17 5.87
N PRO A 412 -33.02 7.29 6.20
CA PRO A 412 -32.43 8.33 7.03
C PRO A 412 -32.43 7.99 8.53
N TYR A 413 -31.39 8.45 9.20
CA TYR A 413 -31.21 8.41 10.65
C TYR A 413 -30.73 9.78 11.13
N ALA A 414 -31.56 10.47 11.90
CA ALA A 414 -31.18 11.73 12.55
C ALA A 414 -30.18 11.49 13.69
N GLU A 415 -29.39 12.51 14.04
CA GLU A 415 -28.41 12.43 15.12
C GLU A 415 -28.99 11.89 16.44
N GLU A 416 -30.19 12.34 16.82
CA GLU A 416 -30.87 11.90 18.04
C GLU A 416 -31.27 10.43 18.00
N GLU A 417 -31.58 9.89 16.83
CA GLU A 417 -31.91 8.48 16.63
C GLU A 417 -30.66 7.61 16.71
N VAL A 418 -29.56 8.06 16.06
CA VAL A 418 -28.26 7.37 16.13
C VAL A 418 -27.77 7.28 17.57
N ARG A 419 -27.93 8.34 18.37
CA ARG A 419 -27.55 8.36 19.79
C ARG A 419 -28.38 7.42 20.68
N LYS A 420 -29.57 6.99 20.22
CA LYS A 420 -30.50 6.11 20.95
C LYS A 420 -30.43 4.65 20.50
N LEU A 421 -29.53 4.30 19.57
CA LEU A 421 -29.37 2.92 19.12
C LEU A 421 -29.01 1.99 20.30
N GLU A 422 -29.76 0.92 20.46
CA GLU A 422 -29.54 -0.10 21.50
C GLU A 422 -28.43 -1.11 21.14
N MET A 423 -27.40 -0.65 20.41
CA MET A 423 -26.26 -1.47 19.99
C MET A 423 -24.95 -0.69 20.08
N PRO A 424 -23.80 -1.37 20.19
CA PRO A 424 -22.51 -0.69 20.25
C PRO A 424 -22.22 0.11 18.98
N ILE A 425 -21.74 1.34 19.14
CA ILE A 425 -21.42 2.24 18.03
C ILE A 425 -19.90 2.32 17.83
N LEU A 426 -19.43 2.08 16.61
CA LEU A 426 -18.07 2.33 16.15
C LEU A 426 -18.04 3.62 15.31
N THR A 427 -17.36 4.66 15.80
CA THR A 427 -17.10 5.87 15.02
C THR A 427 -15.71 5.86 14.40
N VAL A 428 -15.62 6.32 13.15
CA VAL A 428 -14.41 6.22 12.34
C VAL A 428 -13.91 7.59 11.91
N GLY A 429 -12.63 7.86 12.14
CA GLY A 429 -11.98 9.11 11.74
C GLY A 429 -12.40 10.33 12.56
N ASN A 430 -11.86 11.49 12.22
CA ASN A 430 -12.21 12.75 12.88
C ASN A 430 -13.67 13.17 12.59
N CYS A 431 -14.23 12.77 11.45
CA CYS A 431 -15.61 13.05 11.10
C CYS A 431 -16.61 12.37 12.05
N GLY A 432 -16.25 11.20 12.60
CA GLY A 432 -17.05 10.51 13.61
C GLY A 432 -17.04 11.15 15.01
N GLU A 433 -16.22 12.18 15.24
CA GLU A 433 -16.15 12.84 16.57
C GLU A 433 -17.45 13.55 16.98
N VAL A 434 -18.33 13.87 16.03
CA VAL A 434 -19.68 14.41 16.31
C VAL A 434 -20.46 13.49 17.25
N LEU A 435 -20.27 12.17 17.12
CA LEU A 435 -20.94 11.13 17.89
C LEU A 435 -20.05 10.51 18.99
N LYS A 436 -18.96 11.18 19.39
CA LYS A 436 -17.97 10.62 20.34
C LYS A 436 -18.55 10.15 21.68
N GLU A 437 -19.58 10.83 22.19
CA GLU A 437 -20.20 10.52 23.49
C GLU A 437 -21.14 9.31 23.41
N ALA A 438 -21.63 8.97 22.22
CA ALA A 438 -22.45 7.78 21.98
C ALA A 438 -21.61 6.57 21.54
N ALA A 439 -20.33 6.78 21.19
CA ALA A 439 -19.47 5.75 20.63
C ALA A 439 -18.96 4.78 21.70
N SER A 440 -19.22 3.48 21.51
CA SER A 440 -18.62 2.40 22.31
C SER A 440 -17.18 2.09 21.87
N TYR A 441 -16.89 2.27 20.58
CA TYR A 441 -15.58 2.06 19.97
C TYR A 441 -15.24 3.26 19.09
N ARG A 442 -13.96 3.65 19.07
CA ARG A 442 -13.51 4.86 18.38
C ARG A 442 -12.18 4.62 17.67
N SER A 443 -12.07 5.12 16.45
CA SER A 443 -10.79 5.26 15.74
C SER A 443 -10.57 6.74 15.35
N PRO A 444 -10.15 7.60 16.28
CA PRO A 444 -9.93 9.02 16.01
C PRO A 444 -8.70 9.22 15.10
N GLY A 445 -8.63 10.38 14.45
CA GLY A 445 -7.59 10.72 13.48
C GLY A 445 -7.99 10.36 12.05
N CYS A 446 -7.73 11.27 11.11
CA CYS A 446 -7.88 10.96 9.69
C CYS A 446 -6.74 10.04 9.23
N CYS A 447 -7.09 8.93 8.58
CA CYS A 447 -6.18 7.95 8.01
C CYS A 447 -5.14 7.38 9.00
N SER A 448 -5.59 6.56 9.94
CA SER A 448 -4.72 5.66 10.72
C SER A 448 -5.12 4.21 10.45
N PRO A 449 -4.54 3.55 9.41
CA PRO A 449 -5.01 2.24 8.98
C PRO A 449 -5.02 1.20 10.11
N SER A 450 -3.95 1.15 10.92
CA SER A 450 -3.86 0.20 12.03
C SER A 450 -4.90 0.45 13.12
N ALA A 451 -5.18 1.71 13.46
CA ALA A 451 -6.21 2.03 14.46
C ALA A 451 -7.61 1.67 13.96
N CYS A 452 -7.90 1.93 12.68
CA CYS A 452 -9.17 1.57 12.05
C CYS A 452 -9.38 0.04 12.03
N MET A 453 -8.36 -0.72 11.63
CA MET A 453 -8.41 -2.19 11.61
C MET A 453 -8.61 -2.77 13.02
N LEU A 454 -7.86 -2.27 14.01
CA LEU A 454 -7.99 -2.69 15.41
C LEU A 454 -9.36 -2.34 15.98
N ALA A 455 -9.89 -1.15 15.70
CA ALA A 455 -11.22 -0.73 16.18
C ALA A 455 -12.33 -1.61 15.61
N ALA A 456 -12.26 -1.98 14.33
CA ALA A 456 -13.23 -2.89 13.70
C ALA A 456 -13.21 -4.28 14.35
N THR A 457 -12.02 -4.89 14.49
CA THR A 457 -11.89 -6.21 15.13
C THR A 457 -12.31 -6.19 16.61
N ALA A 458 -11.98 -5.12 17.35
CA ALA A 458 -12.41 -4.93 18.73
C ALA A 458 -13.94 -4.78 18.86
N ALA A 459 -14.57 -4.00 17.97
CA ALA A 459 -16.03 -3.82 17.94
C ALA A 459 -16.76 -5.15 17.73
N MET A 460 -16.18 -6.02 16.90
CA MET A 460 -16.70 -7.35 16.62
C MET A 460 -16.27 -8.41 17.65
N LYS A 461 -15.46 -8.04 18.66
CA LYS A 461 -14.89 -8.96 19.67
C LYS A 461 -14.09 -10.12 19.07
N VAL A 462 -13.37 -9.84 17.98
CA VAL A 462 -12.48 -10.80 17.32
C VAL A 462 -11.04 -10.38 17.60
N PRO A 463 -10.18 -11.26 18.16
CA PRO A 463 -8.77 -10.93 18.33
C PRO A 463 -8.11 -10.62 16.99
N PHE A 464 -7.32 -9.56 16.93
CA PHE A 464 -6.58 -9.21 15.73
C PHE A 464 -5.57 -10.33 15.39
N PRO A 465 -5.66 -11.01 14.21
CA PRO A 465 -4.87 -12.20 13.92
C PRO A 465 -3.35 -12.04 14.12
N LEU A 466 -2.79 -10.90 13.73
CA LEU A 466 -1.35 -10.64 13.87
C LEU A 466 -0.88 -10.52 15.33
N LEU A 467 -1.79 -10.22 16.26
CA LEU A 467 -1.52 -10.16 17.70
C LEU A 467 -1.99 -11.44 18.43
N SER A 468 -2.40 -12.46 17.67
CA SER A 468 -2.81 -13.75 18.23
C SER A 468 -1.60 -14.60 18.62
N PRO A 469 -1.68 -15.39 19.71
CA PRO A 469 -0.70 -16.44 20.00
C PRO A 469 -0.55 -17.49 18.89
N LYS A 470 -1.54 -17.61 17.99
CA LYS A 470 -1.47 -18.47 16.80
C LYS A 470 -0.51 -17.95 15.72
N ASN A 471 -0.11 -16.67 15.78
CA ASN A 471 0.89 -16.13 14.89
C ASN A 471 2.28 -16.63 15.30
N HIS A 472 2.88 -17.50 14.49
CA HIS A 472 4.19 -18.09 14.78
C HIS A 472 5.32 -17.06 14.91
N TYR A 473 5.11 -15.84 14.40
CA TYR A 473 6.07 -14.75 14.42
C TYR A 473 5.73 -13.65 15.43
N PHE A 474 4.76 -13.87 16.33
CA PHE A 474 4.34 -12.86 17.32
C PHE A 474 5.51 -12.32 18.17
N ALA A 475 6.37 -13.20 18.69
CA ALA A 475 7.53 -12.79 19.48
C ALA A 475 8.55 -11.99 18.65
N VAL A 476 8.75 -12.38 17.38
CA VAL A 476 9.66 -11.70 16.45
C VAL A 476 9.14 -10.28 16.14
N PHE A 477 7.83 -10.16 15.92
CA PHE A 477 7.14 -8.90 15.73
C PHE A 477 7.37 -7.94 16.90
N GLY A 478 7.12 -8.38 18.14
CA GLY A 478 7.32 -7.55 19.32
C GLY A 478 8.77 -7.07 19.49
N LEU A 479 9.73 -7.97 19.30
CA LEU A 479 11.16 -7.64 19.41
C LEU A 479 11.62 -6.63 18.36
N ASP A 480 11.18 -6.80 17.11
CA ASP A 480 11.54 -5.87 16.03
C ASP A 480 10.84 -4.53 16.14
N ALA A 481 9.60 -4.48 16.65
CA ALA A 481 8.93 -3.23 16.97
C ALA A 481 9.71 -2.42 18.00
N VAL A 482 10.18 -3.06 19.08
CA VAL A 482 11.05 -2.42 20.09
C VAL A 482 12.35 -1.93 19.46
N ARG A 483 13.04 -2.76 18.67
CA ARG A 483 14.29 -2.38 17.99
C ARG A 483 14.09 -1.19 17.05
N MET A 484 13.02 -1.19 16.27
CA MET A 484 12.65 -0.09 15.38
C MET A 484 12.44 1.19 16.18
N VAL A 485 11.66 1.14 17.27
CA VAL A 485 11.36 2.31 18.12
C VAL A 485 12.62 2.84 18.79
N LEU A 486 13.50 1.97 19.31
CA LEU A 486 14.78 2.38 19.91
C LEU A 486 15.68 3.09 18.89
N LYS A 487 15.83 2.51 17.69
CA LYS A 487 16.64 3.12 16.61
C LYS A 487 16.09 4.48 16.20
N ARG A 488 14.77 4.57 15.98
CA ARG A 488 14.09 5.82 15.60
C ARG A 488 14.17 6.89 16.70
N THR A 489 14.06 6.47 17.95
CA THR A 489 14.22 7.34 19.13
C THR A 489 15.64 7.89 19.23
N ALA A 490 16.66 7.04 19.07
CA ALA A 490 18.06 7.46 19.12
C ALA A 490 18.39 8.49 18.02
N LEU A 491 17.90 8.27 16.79
CA LEU A 491 18.06 9.24 15.69
C LEU A 491 17.35 10.57 15.99
N SER A 492 16.14 10.51 16.53
CA SER A 492 15.37 11.71 16.93
C SER A 492 16.08 12.52 18.02
N LEU A 493 16.67 11.86 19.03
CA LEU A 493 17.46 12.51 20.09
C LEU A 493 18.71 13.22 19.54
N ARG A 494 19.35 12.62 18.52
CA ARG A 494 20.47 13.23 17.77
C ARG A 494 20.03 14.36 16.84
N GLY A 495 18.73 14.62 16.71
CA GLY A 495 18.19 15.66 15.84
C GLY A 495 18.15 15.27 14.36
N ILE A 496 18.19 13.97 14.05
CA ILE A 496 18.16 13.42 12.69
C ILE A 496 16.72 13.13 12.29
N TRP A 497 16.29 13.70 11.17
CA TRP A 497 14.97 13.47 10.61
C TRP A 497 14.86 12.09 10.00
N ILE A 498 13.82 11.35 10.41
CA ILE A 498 13.48 9.99 9.95
C ILE A 498 12.02 9.88 9.49
N ASP A 499 11.23 10.91 9.79
CA ASP A 499 9.78 10.97 9.55
C ASP A 499 9.34 12.43 9.66
N CYS A 500 8.09 12.73 9.28
CA CYS A 500 7.48 14.03 9.50
C CYS A 500 6.52 14.02 10.70
N PRO A 501 6.19 15.18 11.30
CA PRO A 501 5.30 15.23 12.46
C PRO A 501 3.90 14.62 12.20
N SER A 502 3.40 13.84 13.15
CA SER A 502 2.30 12.87 13.01
C SER A 502 0.85 13.40 13.03
N ARG A 503 0.60 14.71 12.93
CA ARG A 503 -0.80 15.19 12.86
C ARG A 503 -1.26 15.15 11.41
N HIS A 504 -2.10 14.18 11.08
CA HIS A 504 -2.84 14.19 9.82
C HIS A 504 -4.05 15.12 9.96
N THR A 505 -4.04 16.17 9.16
CA THR A 505 -5.18 17.00 8.78
C THR A 505 -5.34 16.83 7.27
N ASP A 506 -6.57 16.76 6.76
CA ASP A 506 -6.81 16.67 5.30
C ASP A 506 -6.67 18.07 4.65
N GLU A 507 -5.52 18.69 4.90
CA GLU A 507 -5.11 19.98 4.34
C GLU A 507 -3.87 19.78 3.46
N ILE A 508 -3.73 20.59 2.43
CA ILE A 508 -2.47 20.68 1.70
C ILE A 508 -1.55 21.57 2.50
N TYR A 509 -0.46 21.03 3.02
CA TYR A 509 0.51 21.83 3.75
C TYR A 509 1.14 22.87 2.81
N PRO A 510 1.12 24.16 3.17
CA PRO A 510 1.72 25.20 2.36
C PRO A 510 3.23 24.98 2.29
N VAL A 511 3.79 25.07 1.09
CA VAL A 511 5.23 25.12 0.87
C VAL A 511 5.70 26.57 0.79
N PRO A 512 6.98 26.85 1.10
CA PRO A 512 7.54 28.18 0.88
C PRO A 512 7.23 28.69 -0.52
N LYS A 513 6.93 29.99 -0.67
CA LYS A 513 6.67 30.58 -1.99
C LYS A 513 7.88 30.34 -2.88
N ILE A 514 7.67 29.54 -3.92
CA ILE A 514 8.71 29.17 -4.88
C ILE A 514 8.79 30.30 -5.91
N SER A 515 10.01 30.79 -6.19
CA SER A 515 10.25 31.78 -7.25
C SER A 515 9.80 31.21 -8.61
N GLU A 516 9.27 32.06 -9.49
CA GLU A 516 8.78 31.67 -10.82
C GLU A 516 9.79 30.82 -11.61
N LYS A 517 11.10 31.13 -11.50
CA LYS A 517 12.17 30.37 -12.16
C LYS A 517 12.27 28.88 -11.78
N TYR A 518 11.59 28.45 -10.72
CA TYR A 518 11.60 27.06 -10.25
C TYR A 518 10.25 26.35 -10.44
N GLN A 519 9.23 27.02 -11.00
CA GLN A 519 7.88 26.43 -11.15
C GLN A 519 7.86 25.26 -12.14
N ASP A 520 8.72 25.30 -13.16
CA ASP A 520 8.82 24.24 -14.19
C ASP A 520 9.71 23.07 -13.77
N GLN A 521 10.29 23.09 -12.57
CA GLN A 521 11.08 21.97 -12.08
C GLN A 521 10.19 20.90 -11.46
N ASP A 522 10.49 19.64 -11.75
CA ASP A 522 9.78 18.51 -11.13
C ASP A 522 10.02 18.43 -9.62
N LYS A 523 11.23 18.78 -9.19
CA LYS A 523 11.68 18.68 -7.80
C LYS A 523 12.80 19.65 -7.48
N ILE A 524 12.83 20.12 -6.23
CA ILE A 524 13.87 20.99 -5.67
C ILE A 524 14.31 20.40 -4.34
N GLN A 525 15.60 20.10 -4.17
CA GLN A 525 16.11 19.71 -2.85
C GLN A 525 15.96 20.90 -1.90
N TRP A 526 15.31 20.66 -0.76
CA TRP A 526 15.09 21.70 0.22
C TRP A 526 15.50 21.24 1.62
N PRO A 527 16.51 21.84 2.24
CA PRO A 527 17.01 21.38 3.54
C PRO A 527 15.94 21.39 4.64
N LEU A 528 15.91 20.34 5.45
CA LEU A 528 15.12 20.31 6.67
C LEU A 528 15.74 21.24 7.72
N PRO A 529 14.94 21.98 8.50
CA PRO A 529 15.45 22.78 9.61
C PRO A 529 16.06 21.88 10.69
N LYS A 530 17.03 22.40 11.44
CA LYS A 530 17.56 21.70 12.62
C LYS A 530 16.43 21.47 13.63
N MET A 531 16.35 20.26 14.20
CA MET A 531 15.35 19.97 15.23
C MET A 531 15.65 20.72 16.53
N SER A 532 14.70 21.57 16.94
CA SER A 532 14.69 22.13 18.30
C SER A 532 14.50 21.04 19.35
N TRP A 533 14.94 21.30 20.59
CA TRP A 533 14.78 20.35 21.69
C TRP A 533 13.30 19.94 21.92
N LYS A 534 12.37 20.89 21.78
CA LYS A 534 10.91 20.65 21.85
C LYS A 534 10.46 19.66 20.77
N MET A 535 10.96 19.80 19.55
CA MET A 535 10.64 18.88 18.44
C MET A 535 11.21 17.49 18.67
N ARG A 536 12.46 17.39 19.16
CA ARG A 536 13.07 16.10 19.51
C ARG A 536 12.24 15.36 20.55
N LYS A 537 11.86 16.03 21.65
CA LYS A 537 10.97 15.47 22.68
C LYS A 537 9.64 14.98 22.10
N LYS A 538 9.02 15.77 21.22
CA LYS A 538 7.77 15.38 20.54
C LYS A 538 7.97 14.12 19.68
N MET A 539 9.02 14.08 18.86
CA MET A 539 9.30 12.92 18.00
C MET A 539 9.56 11.66 18.80
N VAL A 540 10.31 11.75 19.89
CA VAL A 540 10.53 10.64 20.83
C VAL A 540 9.21 10.15 21.42
N LYS A 541 8.35 11.06 21.90
CA LYS A 541 7.02 10.71 22.40
C LYS A 541 6.18 9.99 21.35
N ASP A 542 6.24 10.45 20.10
CA ASP A 542 5.52 9.81 18.99
C ASP A 542 6.10 8.44 18.62
N GLN A 543 7.42 8.21 18.76
CA GLN A 543 8.00 6.87 18.59
C GLN A 543 7.55 5.91 19.68
N ILE A 544 7.55 6.34 20.94
CA ILE A 544 7.15 5.50 22.08
C ILE A 544 5.67 5.11 21.98
N LYS A 545 4.81 5.97 21.42
CA LYS A 545 3.39 5.64 21.17
C LYS A 545 3.20 4.44 20.24
N ILE A 546 4.17 4.12 19.37
CA ILE A 546 4.08 2.95 18.49
C ILE A 546 4.01 1.65 19.30
N LEU A 547 4.63 1.61 20.49
CA LEU A 547 4.60 0.45 21.39
C LEU A 547 3.29 0.33 22.20
N LYS A 548 2.36 1.29 22.06
CA LYS A 548 1.05 1.26 22.74
C LYS A 548 -0.04 0.61 21.90
N LEU A 549 0.33 0.01 20.76
CA LEU A 549 -0.56 -0.72 19.85
C LEU A 549 -0.96 -2.08 20.41
#